data_AF-A0A7C9VE18-F1
#
_entry.id   AF-A0A7C9VE18-F1
#
_cell.length_a   1.000
_cell.length_b   1.000
_cell.length_c   1.000
_cell.angle_alpha   90.00
_cell.angle_beta   90.00
_cell.angle_gamma   90.00
#
_symmetry.space_group_name_H-M   'P 1'
#
loop_
_entity.id
_entity.type
_entity.pdbx_description
1 polymer ?
#
loop_
_entity_poly.entity_id
_entity_poly.type
_entity_poly.pdbx_seq_one_letter_code
_entity_poly.pdbx_strand_id
1 'polypeptide(L)'
;ILRESLISLSRLIPFARDGAETWLTNGGPARLKQLERDLRSLTAYEGQMSSEIIYLQDATLGLINLDQNRIIKVFSIAAVLFLPPTVVGTIYGMNFELMPELTWVFGYPFALAMMVLSATLPYYWFRRKGWL
;
A
#
# COMPACT_ATOMS: atom_id res chain seq x y z
N ILE A 1 1.65 14.14 23.43
CA ILE A 1 1.29 15.34 24.22
C ILE A 1 -0.09 15.19 24.89
N LEU A 2 -1.23 15.23 24.18
CA LEU A 2 -2.58 15.15 24.80
C LEU A 2 -2.80 13.85 25.60
N ARG A 3 -2.50 12.68 25.00
CA ARG A 3 -2.50 11.37 25.68
C ARG A 3 -1.65 11.31 26.94
N GLU A 4 -0.44 11.85 26.87
CA GLU A 4 0.52 11.81 27.98
C GLU A 4 0.04 12.69 29.13
N SER A 5 -0.57 13.84 28.83
CA SER A 5 -1.20 14.71 29.81
C SER A 5 -2.45 14.08 30.45
N LEU A 6 -3.27 13.36 29.67
CA LEU A 6 -4.44 12.65 30.20
C LEU A 6 -4.03 11.46 31.09
N ILE A 7 -2.98 10.73 30.69
CA ILE A 7 -2.42 9.63 31.49
C ILE A 7 -1.82 10.17 32.79
N SER A 8 -1.06 11.27 32.76
CA SER A 8 -0.51 11.86 33.98
C SER A 8 -1.61 12.35 34.93
N LEU A 9 -2.65 13.01 34.42
CA LEU A 9 -3.81 13.41 35.22
C LEU A 9 -4.58 12.21 35.79
N SER A 10 -4.78 11.14 35.01
CA SER A 10 -5.43 9.91 35.49
C SER A 10 -4.68 9.22 36.63
N ARG A 11 -3.35 9.42 36.73
CA ARG A 11 -2.51 8.90 37.81
C ARG A 11 -2.49 9.81 39.05
N LEU A 12 -2.67 11.12 38.86
CA LEU A 12 -2.68 12.10 39.95
C LEU A 12 -4.00 12.11 40.73
N ILE A 13 -5.14 11.83 40.09
CA ILE A 13 -6.45 11.79 40.77
C ILE A 13 -6.55 10.74 41.90
N PRO A 14 -6.13 9.47 41.73
CA PRO A 14 -6.17 8.50 42.82
C PRO A 14 -5.20 8.87 43.96
N PHE A 15 -4.05 9.46 43.64
CA PHE A 15 -3.12 9.99 44.65
C PHE A 15 -3.72 11.17 45.43
N ALA A 16 -4.40 12.08 44.74
CA ALA A 16 -5.11 13.19 45.35
C ALA A 16 -6.30 12.70 46.21
N ARG A 17 -6.97 11.61 45.83
CA ARG A 17 -8.07 10.99 46.59
C ARG A 17 -7.59 10.43 47.93
N ASP A 18 -6.50 9.68 47.96
CA ASP A 18 -5.94 9.10 49.19
C ASP A 18 -5.48 10.19 50.17
N GLY A 19 -4.92 11.30 49.68
CA GLY A 19 -4.55 12.45 50.53
C GLY A 19 -5.72 13.37 50.90
N ALA A 20 -6.77 13.40 50.08
CA ALA A 20 -7.94 14.25 50.23
C ALA A 20 -8.93 13.75 51.29
N GLU A 21 -8.95 12.45 51.61
CA GLU A 21 -9.82 11.89 52.65
C GLU A 21 -9.61 12.59 54.01
N THR A 22 -8.40 13.10 54.24
CA THR A 22 -8.00 13.86 55.44
C THR A 22 -8.29 15.36 55.37
N TRP A 23 -8.45 15.95 54.16
CA TRP A 23 -8.55 17.41 53.94
C TRP A 23 -9.89 17.90 53.35
N LEU A 24 -10.66 17.04 52.69
CA LEU A 24 -11.90 17.42 51.97
C LEU A 24 -13.16 16.99 52.74
N THR A 25 -13.61 17.85 53.64
CA THR A 25 -14.97 17.80 54.21
C THR A 25 -15.94 18.58 53.29
N ASN A 26 -17.14 18.05 53.02
CA ASN A 26 -18.22 18.57 52.14
C ASN A 26 -18.16 18.16 50.64
N GLY A 27 -18.50 16.91 50.32
CA GLY A 27 -18.90 16.49 48.95
C GLY A 27 -17.81 16.48 47.86
N GLY A 28 -16.61 17.00 48.14
CA GLY A 28 -15.45 17.00 47.24
C GLY A 28 -14.98 15.62 46.76
N PRO A 29 -15.00 14.55 47.60
CA PRO A 29 -14.66 13.20 47.14
C PRO A 29 -15.56 12.69 46.00
N ALA A 30 -16.84 13.09 45.98
CA ALA A 30 -17.77 12.72 44.92
C ALA A 30 -17.44 13.41 43.58
N ARG A 31 -17.04 14.69 43.62
CA ARG A 31 -16.61 15.44 42.43
C ARG A 31 -15.30 14.90 41.86
N LEU A 32 -14.34 14.52 42.71
CA LEU A 32 -13.10 13.87 42.28
C LEU A 32 -13.36 12.53 41.59
N LYS A 33 -14.28 11.73 42.12
CA LYS A 33 -14.72 10.46 41.51
C LYS A 33 -15.39 10.68 40.15
N GLN A 34 -16.16 11.74 39.99
CA GLN A 34 -16.77 12.10 38.71
C GLN A 34 -15.70 12.53 37.70
N LEU A 35 -14.75 13.39 38.10
CA LEU A 35 -13.62 13.79 37.25
C LEU A 35 -12.76 12.60 36.83
N GLU A 36 -12.52 11.65 37.74
CA GLU A 36 -11.80 10.41 37.43
C GLU A 36 -12.51 9.61 36.35
N ARG A 37 -13.84 9.51 36.44
CA ARG A 37 -14.67 8.78 35.49
C ARG A 37 -14.64 9.45 34.11
N ASP A 38 -14.69 10.77 34.08
CA ASP A 38 -14.65 11.56 32.85
C ASP A 38 -13.25 11.52 32.19
N LEU A 39 -12.16 11.56 32.97
CA LEU A 39 -10.81 11.37 32.42
C LEU A 39 -10.60 9.94 31.88
N ARG A 40 -11.16 8.93 32.54
CA ARG A 40 -11.11 7.55 32.05
C ARG A 40 -11.89 7.38 30.74
N SER A 41 -13.04 8.03 30.58
CA SER A 41 -13.80 7.96 29.33
C SER A 41 -13.09 8.72 28.20
N LEU A 42 -12.48 9.87 28.48
CA LEU A 42 -11.69 10.63 27.50
C LEU A 42 -10.45 9.88 27.02
N THR A 43 -9.73 9.21 27.93
CA THR A 43 -8.57 8.37 27.55
C THR A 43 -8.98 7.15 26.72
N ALA A 44 -10.14 6.54 27.04
CA ALA A 44 -10.70 5.46 26.23
C ALA A 44 -11.11 5.95 24.84
N TYR A 45 -11.76 7.11 24.74
CA TYR A 45 -12.16 7.72 23.46
C TYR A 45 -10.95 8.11 22.60
N GLU A 46 -9.91 8.69 23.21
CA GLU A 46 -8.67 9.00 22.51
C GLU A 46 -7.99 7.73 21.97
N GLY A 47 -7.96 6.67 22.77
CA GLY A 47 -7.44 5.37 22.33
C GLY A 47 -8.21 4.81 21.14
N GLN A 48 -9.55 4.84 21.21
CA GLN A 48 -10.43 4.39 20.14
C GLN A 48 -10.22 5.19 18.85
N MET A 49 -10.20 6.52 18.95
CA MET A 49 -9.98 7.43 17.81
C MET A 49 -8.62 7.16 17.14
N SER A 50 -7.57 6.96 17.92
CA SER A 50 -6.24 6.62 17.41
C SER A 50 -6.26 5.30 16.62
N SER A 51 -6.95 4.27 17.15
CA SER A 51 -7.11 3.00 16.45
C SER A 51 -7.90 3.12 15.14
N GLU A 52 -8.95 3.93 15.10
CA GLU A 52 -9.71 4.20 13.87
C GLU A 52 -8.88 4.94 12.82
N ILE A 53 -8.07 5.92 13.23
CA ILE A 53 -7.14 6.61 12.34
C ILE A 53 -6.14 5.62 11.72
N ILE A 54 -5.55 4.75 12.53
CA ILE A 54 -4.62 3.72 12.05
C ILE A 54 -5.33 2.77 11.07
N TYR A 55 -6.54 2.33 11.40
CA TYR A 55 -7.33 1.47 10.51
C TYR A 55 -7.62 2.13 9.15
N LEU A 56 -8.02 3.41 9.16
CA LEU A 56 -8.27 4.17 7.93
C LEU A 56 -6.98 4.41 7.14
N GLN A 57 -5.86 4.67 7.81
CA GLN A 57 -4.55 4.78 7.18
C GLN A 57 -4.16 3.48 6.49
N ASP A 58 -4.29 2.34 7.18
CA ASP A 58 -3.99 1.02 6.63
C ASP A 58 -4.91 0.67 5.45
N ALA A 59 -6.20 0.96 5.56
CA ALA A 59 -7.15 0.78 4.46
C ALA A 59 -6.78 1.67 3.26
N THR A 60 -6.43 2.93 3.49
CA THR A 60 -6.03 3.87 2.43
C THR A 60 -4.75 3.43 1.75
N LEU A 61 -3.73 3.02 2.52
CA LEU A 61 -2.49 2.45 1.98
C LEU A 61 -2.76 1.16 1.22
N GLY A 62 -3.68 0.32 1.70
CA GLY A 62 -4.14 -0.88 1.00
C GLY A 62 -4.72 -0.55 -0.37
N LEU A 63 -5.63 0.43 -0.44
CA LEU A 63 -6.22 0.91 -1.69
C LEU A 63 -5.16 1.49 -2.64
N ILE A 64 -4.24 2.31 -2.14
CA ILE A 64 -3.13 2.87 -2.93
C ILE A 64 -2.26 1.75 -3.51
N ASN A 65 -1.94 0.72 -2.71
CA ASN A 65 -1.17 -0.43 -3.19
C ASN A 65 -1.92 -1.23 -4.27
N LEU A 66 -3.25 -1.35 -4.17
CA LEU A 66 -4.06 -2.01 -5.21
C LEU A 66 -4.00 -1.25 -6.53
N ASP A 67 -4.15 0.08 -6.49
CA ASP A 67 -4.05 0.93 -7.68
C ASP A 67 -2.64 0.93 -8.28
N GLN A 68 -1.60 0.99 -7.45
CA GLN A 68 -0.21 0.86 -7.91
C GLN A 68 0.06 -0.50 -8.56
N ASN A 69 -0.41 -1.59 -7.95
CA ASN A 69 -0.28 -2.93 -8.53
C ASN A 69 -0.99 -3.02 -9.88
N ARG A 70 -2.18 -2.41 -10.03
CA ARG A 70 -2.88 -2.35 -11.31
C ARG A 70 -2.05 -1.59 -12.35
N ILE A 71 -1.48 -0.44 -12.00
CA ILE A 71 -0.63 0.35 -12.90
C ILE A 71 0.61 -0.45 -13.34
N ILE A 72 1.36 -1.04 -12.39
CA ILE A 72 2.55 -1.86 -12.67
C ILE A 72 2.20 -3.04 -13.59
N LYS A 73 1.05 -3.68 -13.36
CA LYS A 73 0.56 -4.79 -14.18
C LYS A 73 0.36 -4.36 -15.63
N VAL A 74 -0.25 -3.20 -15.86
CA VAL A 74 -0.44 -2.65 -17.22
C VAL A 74 0.91 -2.34 -17.88
N PHE A 75 1.82 -1.68 -17.18
CA PHE A 75 3.16 -1.39 -17.73
C PHE A 75 3.95 -2.66 -18.04
N SER A 76 3.86 -3.67 -17.18
CA SER A 76 4.52 -4.96 -17.40
C SER A 76 3.96 -5.68 -18.63
N ILE A 77 2.64 -5.66 -18.82
CA ILE A 77 1.99 -6.21 -20.04
C ILE A 77 2.48 -5.47 -21.28
N ALA A 78 2.53 -4.13 -21.24
CA ALA A 78 3.02 -3.31 -22.35
C ALA A 78 4.50 -3.62 -22.65
N ALA A 79 5.35 -3.71 -21.63
CA ALA A 79 6.77 -4.05 -21.79
C ALA A 79 6.94 -5.43 -22.44
N VAL A 80 6.23 -6.46 -21.97
CA VAL A 80 6.30 -7.80 -22.56
C VAL A 80 5.80 -7.82 -24.02
N LEU A 81 4.85 -6.96 -24.37
CA LEU A 81 4.36 -6.82 -25.75
C LEU A 81 5.38 -6.13 -26.67
N PHE A 82 6.06 -5.08 -26.19
CA PHE A 82 6.93 -4.24 -27.03
C PHE A 82 8.41 -4.64 -27.01
N LEU A 83 8.92 -5.21 -25.91
CA LEU A 83 10.33 -5.55 -25.77
C LEU A 83 10.82 -6.58 -26.80
N PRO A 84 10.13 -7.71 -27.04
CA PRO A 84 10.62 -8.70 -27.99
C PRO A 84 10.66 -8.17 -29.44
N PRO A 85 9.61 -7.51 -29.98
CA PRO A 85 9.71 -6.88 -31.30
C PRO A 85 10.81 -5.81 -31.37
N THR A 86 11.04 -5.05 -30.29
CA THR A 86 12.11 -4.05 -30.23
C THR A 86 13.49 -4.71 -30.34
N VAL A 87 13.70 -5.83 -29.65
CA VAL A 87 14.97 -6.58 -29.72
C VAL A 87 15.19 -7.15 -31.12
N VAL A 88 14.17 -7.78 -31.73
CA VAL A 88 14.28 -8.29 -33.10
C VAL A 88 14.54 -7.14 -34.08
N GLY A 89 13.82 -6.02 -33.96
CA GLY A 89 14.04 -4.84 -34.80
C GLY A 89 15.43 -4.24 -34.65
N THR A 90 15.98 -4.25 -33.42
CA THR A 90 17.34 -3.79 -33.14
C THR A 90 18.38 -4.72 -33.77
N ILE A 91 18.24 -6.03 -33.61
CA ILE A 91 19.16 -7.03 -34.19
C ILE A 91 19.21 -6.92 -35.72
N TYR A 92 18.05 -6.81 -36.36
CA TYR A 92 17.94 -6.66 -37.82
C TYR A 92 18.32 -5.25 -38.32
N GLY A 93 18.35 -4.25 -37.45
CA GLY A 93 18.83 -2.89 -37.75
C GLY A 93 20.34 -2.71 -37.63
N MET A 94 21.07 -3.69 -37.09
CA MET A 94 22.53 -3.65 -37.02
C MET A 94 23.16 -4.03 -38.36
N ASN A 95 24.09 -3.21 -38.87
CA ASN A 95 24.82 -3.46 -40.13
C ASN A 95 25.88 -4.56 -39.96
N PHE A 96 25.48 -5.82 -39.80
CA PHE A 96 26.41 -6.95 -39.87
C PHE A 96 26.53 -7.47 -41.31
N GLU A 97 27.76 -7.49 -41.83
CA GLU A 97 28.14 -7.97 -43.17
C GLU A 97 28.00 -9.51 -43.32
N LEU A 98 27.91 -10.24 -42.20
CA LEU A 98 27.71 -11.69 -42.14
C LEU A 98 26.46 -12.00 -41.28
N MET A 99 25.27 -11.84 -41.86
CA MET A 99 24.02 -12.38 -41.29
C MET A 99 23.64 -13.66 -42.06
N PRO A 100 23.94 -14.87 -41.53
CA PRO A 100 23.59 -16.14 -42.20
C PRO A 100 22.08 -16.35 -42.37
N GLU A 101 21.23 -15.58 -41.69
CA GLU A 101 19.77 -15.57 -41.85
C GLU A 101 19.31 -14.77 -43.09
N LEU A 102 20.14 -13.86 -43.61
CA LEU A 102 19.80 -12.96 -44.74
C LEU A 102 19.95 -13.63 -46.11
N THR A 103 20.80 -14.65 -46.22
CA THR A 103 20.95 -15.50 -47.41
C THR A 103 19.79 -16.47 -47.60
N TRP A 104 18.92 -16.61 -46.58
CA TRP A 104 17.72 -17.43 -46.66
C TRP A 104 16.53 -16.58 -47.08
N VAL A 105 15.89 -16.93 -48.21
CA VAL A 105 14.72 -16.21 -48.77
C VAL A 105 13.57 -16.08 -47.76
N PHE A 106 13.52 -16.96 -46.75
CA PHE A 106 12.50 -16.96 -45.69
C PHE A 106 12.94 -16.32 -44.37
N GLY A 107 14.18 -15.85 -44.21
CA GLY A 107 14.66 -15.25 -42.97
C GLY A 107 13.87 -14.00 -42.56
N TYR A 108 13.61 -13.10 -43.50
CA TYR A 108 12.82 -11.88 -43.27
C TYR A 108 11.34 -12.18 -42.92
N PRO A 109 10.61 -13.03 -43.66
CA PRO A 109 9.27 -13.49 -43.25
C PRO A 109 9.26 -14.19 -41.88
N PHE A 110 10.28 -14.97 -41.54
CA PHE A 110 10.36 -15.70 -40.28
C PHE A 110 10.61 -14.77 -39.08
N ALA A 111 11.46 -13.75 -39.25
CA ALA A 111 11.66 -12.71 -38.24
C ALA A 111 10.37 -11.91 -37.97
N LEU A 112 9.64 -11.59 -39.04
CA LEU A 112 8.34 -10.91 -38.96
C LEU A 112 7.30 -11.79 -38.28
N ALA A 113 7.28 -13.08 -38.61
CA ALA A 113 6.45 -14.07 -37.92
C ALA A 113 6.80 -14.15 -36.44
N MET A 114 8.08 -14.21 -36.06
CA MET A 114 8.57 -14.20 -34.67
C MET A 114 8.16 -12.94 -33.91
N MET A 115 8.21 -11.75 -34.53
CA MET A 115 7.70 -10.51 -33.93
C MET A 115 6.20 -10.60 -33.61
N VAL A 116 5.40 -11.06 -34.58
CA VAL A 116 3.94 -11.21 -34.41
C VAL A 116 3.61 -12.32 -33.39
N LEU A 117 4.34 -13.43 -33.40
CA LEU A 117 4.19 -14.53 -32.44
C LEU A 117 4.52 -14.06 -31.03
N SER A 118 5.56 -13.24 -30.88
CA SER A 118 5.96 -12.69 -29.58
C SER A 118 5.00 -11.62 -29.06
N ALA A 119 4.27 -10.91 -29.94
CA ALA A 119 3.18 -10.04 -29.51
C ALA A 119 1.91 -10.82 -29.12
N THR A 120 1.62 -11.92 -29.81
CA THR A 120 0.39 -12.71 -29.62
C THR A 120 0.48 -13.72 -28.47
N LEU A 121 1.67 -14.27 -28.18
CA LEU A 121 1.91 -15.21 -27.06
C LEU A 121 1.56 -14.62 -25.69
N PRO A 122 2.06 -13.43 -25.30
CA PRO A 122 1.70 -12.78 -24.05
C PRO A 122 0.22 -12.44 -24.02
N TYR A 123 -0.34 -11.92 -25.12
CA TYR A 123 -1.75 -11.58 -25.20
C TYR A 123 -2.65 -12.80 -24.89
N TYR A 124 -2.35 -13.95 -25.50
CA TYR A 124 -3.11 -15.18 -25.27
C TYR A 124 -2.91 -15.73 -23.85
N TRP A 125 -1.68 -15.65 -23.32
CA TRP A 125 -1.37 -16.09 -21.96
C TRP A 125 -2.05 -15.22 -20.89
N PHE A 126 -2.05 -13.89 -21.05
CA PHE A 126 -2.75 -12.96 -20.16
C PHE A 126 -4.27 -13.16 -20.21
N ARG A 127 -4.84 -13.43 -21.39
CA ARG A 127 -6.26 -13.75 -21.52
C ARG A 127 -6.62 -15.06 -20.82
N ARG A 128 -5.80 -16.10 -20.95
CA ARG A 128 -6.04 -17.40 -20.30
C ARG A 128 -5.92 -17.35 -18.77
N LYS A 129 -5.09 -16.46 -18.24
CA LYS A 129 -4.98 -16.24 -16.79
C LYS A 129 -6.10 -15.40 -16.18
N GLY A 130 -7.03 -14.85 -16.97
CA GLY A 130 -8.13 -14.01 -16.47
C GLY A 130 -7.64 -12.70 -15.86
N TRP A 131 -6.52 -12.17 -16.37
CA TRP A 131 -5.91 -10.93 -15.87
C TRP A 131 -6.40 -9.68 -16.61
N LEU A 132 -7.22 -9.87 -17.64
CA LEU A 132 -8.02 -8.89 -18.37
C LEU A 132 -9.50 -9.06 -17.99
#